data_AF-A0A6I6A3R5-F1
#
_entry.id   AF-A0A6I6A3R5-F1
#
_cell.length_a   1.000
_cell.length_b   1.000
_cell.length_c   1.000
_cell.angle_alpha   90.00
_cell.angle_beta   90.00
_cell.angle_gamma   90.00
#
_symmetry.space_group_name_H-M   'P 1'
#
loop_
_entity.id
_entity.type
_entity.pdbx_description
1 polymer ?
#
loop_
_entity_poly.entity_id
_entity_poly.type
_entity_poly.pdbx_seq_one_letter_code
_entity_poly.pdbx_strand_id
1 'polypeptide(L)'
;MPARMLRADIETLQGEAKRLQRVADLLPEPATLRPVLGPRAGQYAAVQPVAHVIDQAPGVFNQLREELRAILLDSATAFEQAAQILAGTEQAAADEVTRVSQMFERQVSVDDQAMASGTAAPDGAAAGASPATVAPATTADDPNARAGL
;
A
#
# COMPACT_ATOMS: atom_id res chain seq x y z
N MET A 1 -7.75 13.92 -13.77
CA MET A 1 -7.73 12.65 -14.52
C MET A 1 -7.08 11.44 -13.79
N PRO A 2 -6.18 11.55 -12.78
CA PRO A 2 -5.49 10.37 -12.22
C PRO A 2 -6.32 9.47 -11.27
N ALA A 3 -7.23 10.04 -10.47
CA ALA A 3 -8.02 9.26 -9.49
C ALA A 3 -8.97 8.22 -10.13
N ARG A 4 -9.46 8.47 -11.36
CA ARG A 4 -10.31 7.51 -12.07
C ARG A 4 -9.54 6.30 -12.61
N MET A 5 -8.27 6.47 -12.94
CA MET A 5 -7.41 5.36 -13.39
C MET A 5 -7.06 4.45 -12.22
N LEU A 6 -6.64 5.02 -11.09
CA LEU A 6 -6.32 4.25 -9.87
C LEU A 6 -7.50 3.43 -9.34
N ARG A 7 -8.71 3.99 -9.37
CA ARG A 7 -9.92 3.26 -8.97
C ARG A 7 -10.23 2.08 -9.89
N ALA A 8 -10.05 2.25 -11.21
CA ALA A 8 -10.20 1.18 -12.17
C ALA A 8 -9.11 0.09 -11.97
N ASP A 9 -7.90 0.48 -11.61
CA ASP A 9 -6.81 -0.46 -11.31
C ASP A 9 -7.10 -1.27 -10.04
N ILE A 10 -7.60 -0.64 -8.97
CA ILE A 10 -8.01 -1.32 -7.72
C ILE A 10 -9.13 -2.34 -8.01
N GLU A 11 -10.17 -1.95 -8.75
CA GLU A 11 -11.26 -2.85 -9.13
C GLU A 11 -10.76 -4.03 -9.98
N THR A 12 -9.81 -3.79 -10.88
CA THR A 12 -9.20 -4.82 -11.72
C THR A 12 -8.40 -5.83 -10.88
N LEU A 13 -7.58 -5.35 -9.94
CA LEU A 13 -6.79 -6.20 -9.05
C LEU A 13 -7.68 -7.08 -8.15
N GLN A 14 -8.75 -6.49 -7.59
CA GLN A 14 -9.74 -7.26 -6.81
C GLN A 14 -10.51 -8.27 -7.69
N GLY A 15 -10.77 -7.92 -8.94
CA GLY A 15 -11.39 -8.81 -9.92
C GLY A 15 -10.52 -10.04 -10.23
N GLU A 16 -9.23 -9.83 -10.46
CA GLU A 16 -8.26 -10.91 -10.69
C GLU A 16 -8.05 -11.78 -9.45
N ALA A 17 -7.98 -11.20 -8.24
CA ALA A 17 -7.91 -11.98 -7.01
C ALA A 17 -9.08 -12.97 -6.88
N LYS A 18 -10.32 -12.49 -7.08
CA LYS A 18 -11.53 -13.33 -7.06
C LYS A 18 -11.57 -14.35 -8.19
N ARG A 19 -10.95 -14.04 -9.33
CA ARG A 19 -10.84 -14.97 -10.45
C ARG A 19 -9.88 -16.10 -10.11
N LEU A 20 -8.71 -15.79 -9.57
CA LEU A 20 -7.71 -16.78 -9.16
C LEU A 20 -8.21 -17.69 -8.05
N GLN A 21 -8.93 -17.14 -7.07
CA GLN A 21 -9.56 -17.94 -6.01
C GLN A 21 -10.59 -18.92 -6.58
N ARG A 22 -11.44 -18.47 -7.51
CA ARG A 22 -12.38 -19.36 -8.22
C ARG A 22 -11.66 -20.44 -9.04
N VAL A 23 -10.54 -20.12 -9.69
CA VAL A 23 -9.75 -21.12 -10.42
C VAL A 23 -9.15 -22.15 -9.45
N ALA A 24 -8.69 -21.72 -8.28
CA ALA A 24 -8.19 -22.62 -7.23
C ALA A 24 -9.30 -23.57 -6.73
N ASP A 25 -10.54 -23.08 -6.59
CA ASP A 25 -11.68 -23.89 -6.17
C ASP A 25 -12.18 -24.86 -7.25
N LEU A 26 -11.92 -24.56 -8.53
CA LEU A 26 -12.26 -25.41 -9.67
C LEU A 26 -11.22 -26.49 -9.97
N LEU A 27 -10.12 -26.54 -9.21
CA LEU A 27 -9.13 -27.59 -9.38
C LEU A 27 -9.77 -28.97 -9.15
N PRO A 28 -9.44 -29.97 -9.98
CA PRO A 28 -10.06 -31.29 -9.91
C PRO A 28 -9.81 -31.93 -8.54
N GLU A 29 -10.80 -32.66 -8.02
CA GLU A 29 -10.68 -33.45 -6.77
C GLU A 29 -9.47 -34.41 -6.82
N PRO A 30 -8.90 -34.79 -5.65
CA PRO A 30 -7.67 -35.56 -5.64
C PRO A 30 -7.89 -36.85 -6.42
N ALA A 31 -7.03 -37.08 -7.42
CA ALA A 31 -7.17 -38.22 -8.29
C ALA A 31 -6.89 -39.49 -7.48
N THR A 32 -7.94 -40.26 -7.22
CA THR A 32 -7.80 -41.69 -6.92
C THR A 32 -7.71 -42.40 -8.27
N LEU A 33 -6.50 -42.48 -8.82
CA LEU A 33 -6.29 -43.30 -10.02
C LEU A 33 -6.64 -44.74 -9.63
N ARG A 34 -7.79 -45.22 -10.11
CA ARG A 34 -8.11 -46.64 -10.07
C ARG A 34 -6.98 -47.34 -10.83
N PRO A 35 -6.31 -48.35 -10.25
CA PRO A 35 -5.22 -49.03 -10.92
C PRO A 35 -5.74 -49.55 -12.27
N VAL A 36 -5.19 -48.99 -13.36
CA VAL A 36 -5.50 -49.40 -14.74
C VAL A 36 -4.93 -50.80 -15.01
N LEU A 37 -3.97 -51.19 -14.20
CA LEU A 37 -3.32 -52.48 -14.22
C LEU A 37 -4.19 -53.53 -13.55
N GLY A 38 -4.77 -54.41 -14.36
CA GLY A 38 -5.50 -55.58 -13.86
C GLY A 38 -4.62 -56.48 -12.98
N PRO A 39 -5.20 -57.44 -12.24
CA PRO A 39 -4.54 -58.22 -11.18
C PRO A 39 -3.33 -59.06 -11.63
N ARG A 40 -3.01 -59.09 -12.92
CA ARG A 40 -1.88 -59.82 -13.52
C ARG A 40 -0.69 -58.93 -13.92
N ALA A 41 -0.76 -57.62 -13.74
CA ALA A 41 0.34 -56.72 -14.13
C ALA A 41 1.67 -57.02 -13.44
N GLY A 42 1.64 -57.51 -12.20
CA GLY A 42 2.83 -57.95 -11.47
C GLY A 42 3.44 -59.27 -11.97
N GLN A 43 2.78 -59.97 -12.90
CA GLN A 43 3.24 -61.28 -13.42
C GLN A 43 4.23 -61.14 -14.58
N TYR A 44 4.35 -59.95 -15.17
CA TYR A 44 5.25 -59.70 -16.30
C TYR A 44 6.40 -58.78 -15.86
N ALA A 45 7.61 -59.34 -15.75
CA ALA A 45 8.82 -58.60 -15.36
C ALA A 45 9.11 -57.40 -16.27
N ALA A 46 8.72 -57.47 -17.55
CA ALA A 46 8.87 -56.37 -18.51
C ALA A 46 7.96 -55.16 -18.23
N VAL A 47 6.87 -55.35 -17.48
CA VAL A 47 5.85 -54.32 -17.21
C VAL A 47 6.03 -53.69 -15.81
N GLN A 48 6.88 -54.28 -14.96
CA GLN A 48 7.16 -53.78 -13.61
C GLN A 48 7.58 -52.30 -13.55
N PRO A 49 8.47 -51.79 -14.43
CA PRO A 49 8.85 -50.38 -14.43
C PRO A 49 7.69 -49.45 -14.74
N VAL A 50 6.82 -49.85 -15.68
CA VAL A 50 5.62 -49.10 -16.07
C VAL A 50 4.59 -49.12 -14.94
N ALA A 51 4.43 -50.25 -14.27
CA ALA A 51 3.55 -50.39 -13.11
C ALA A 51 3.98 -49.47 -11.96
N HIS A 52 5.28 -49.42 -11.67
CA HIS A 52 5.83 -48.54 -10.65
C HIS A 52 5.54 -47.05 -10.92
N VAL A 53 5.68 -46.61 -12.18
CA VAL A 53 5.38 -45.22 -12.57
C VAL A 53 3.89 -44.91 -12.45
N ILE A 54 3.01 -45.84 -12.86
CA ILE A 54 1.56 -45.67 -12.78
C ILE A 54 1.08 -45.59 -11.32
N ASP A 55 1.69 -46.36 -10.42
CA ASP A 55 1.36 -46.35 -8.99
C ASP A 55 1.82 -45.05 -8.30
N GLN A 56 2.93 -44.44 -8.74
CA GLN A 56 3.43 -43.17 -8.21
C GLN A 56 2.74 -41.94 -8.81
N ALA A 57 2.25 -42.04 -10.05
CA ALA A 57 1.61 -40.95 -10.78
C ALA A 57 0.48 -40.24 -10.00
N PRO A 58 -0.47 -40.92 -9.31
CA PRO A 58 -1.50 -40.21 -8.55
C PRO A 58 -0.93 -39.40 -7.38
N GLY A 59 0.14 -39.88 -6.74
CA GLY A 59 0.81 -39.14 -5.67
C GLY A 59 1.42 -37.84 -6.18
N VAL A 60 2.20 -37.93 -7.26
CA VAL A 60 2.82 -36.75 -7.90
C VAL A 60 1.76 -35.78 -8.45
N PHE A 61 0.69 -36.31 -9.05
CA PHE A 61 -0.41 -35.48 -9.55
C PHE A 61 -1.11 -34.71 -8.43
N ASN A 62 -1.42 -35.38 -7.31
CA ASN A 62 -2.04 -34.73 -6.16
C ASN A 62 -1.11 -33.69 -5.53
N GLN A 63 0.20 -33.96 -5.47
CA GLN A 63 1.18 -32.99 -5.00
C GLN A 63 1.22 -31.74 -5.90
N LEU A 64 1.37 -31.92 -7.22
CA LEU A 64 1.39 -30.80 -8.17
C LEU A 64 0.09 -30.00 -8.14
N ARG A 65 -1.05 -30.67 -7.92
CA ARG A 65 -2.33 -29.99 -7.73
C ARG A 65 -2.32 -29.09 -6.50
N GLU A 66 -1.87 -29.59 -5.35
CA GLU A 66 -1.80 -28.81 -4.12
C GLU A 66 -0.83 -27.64 -4.25
N GLU A 67 0.33 -27.86 -4.86
CA GLU A 67 1.29 -26.79 -5.14
C GLU A 67 0.68 -25.72 -6.05
N LEU A 68 -0.02 -26.10 -7.12
CA LEU A 68 -0.72 -25.17 -7.99
C LEU A 68 -1.82 -24.41 -7.24
N ARG A 69 -2.61 -25.10 -6.40
CA ARG A 69 -3.65 -24.48 -5.57
C ARG A 69 -3.04 -23.43 -4.64
N ALA A 70 -1.93 -23.77 -3.97
CA ALA A 70 -1.24 -22.86 -3.08
C ALA A 70 -0.75 -21.60 -3.82
N ILE A 71 -0.13 -21.76 -4.99
CA ILE A 71 0.34 -20.62 -5.81
C ILE A 71 -0.82 -19.72 -6.24
N LEU A 72 -1.95 -20.29 -6.64
CA LEU A 72 -3.13 -19.51 -7.04
C LEU A 72 -3.71 -18.70 -5.88
N LEU A 73 -3.80 -19.29 -4.69
CA LEU A 73 -4.29 -18.61 -3.49
C LEU A 73 -3.33 -17.54 -2.98
N ASP A 74 -2.02 -17.81 -3.02
CA ASP A 74 -1.00 -16.84 -2.67
C ASP A 74 -1.02 -15.64 -3.63
N SER A 75 -1.14 -15.92 -4.93
CA SER A 75 -1.31 -14.87 -5.95
C SER A 75 -2.57 -14.04 -5.72
N ALA A 76 -3.71 -14.68 -5.41
CA ALA A 76 -4.95 -13.97 -5.08
C ALA A 76 -4.77 -13.05 -3.87
N THR A 77 -4.09 -13.54 -2.82
CA THR A 77 -3.76 -12.75 -1.62
C THR A 77 -2.86 -11.57 -1.96
N ALA A 78 -1.85 -11.75 -2.79
CA ALA A 78 -0.96 -10.69 -3.23
C ALA A 78 -1.69 -9.60 -4.02
N PHE A 79 -2.64 -9.97 -4.90
CA PHE A 79 -3.48 -9.02 -5.62
C PHE A 79 -4.41 -8.23 -4.68
N GLU A 80 -4.99 -8.87 -3.66
CA GLU A 80 -5.78 -8.17 -2.64
C GLU A 80 -4.93 -7.18 -1.82
N GLN A 81 -3.73 -7.59 -1.40
CA GLN A 81 -2.81 -6.72 -0.68
C GLN A 81 -2.39 -5.51 -1.52
N ALA A 82 -2.07 -5.73 -2.80
CA ALA A 82 -1.73 -4.64 -3.72
C ALA A 82 -2.91 -3.65 -3.87
N ALA A 83 -4.14 -4.15 -3.99
CA ALA A 83 -5.34 -3.32 -4.04
C ALA A 83 -5.55 -2.51 -2.75
N GLN A 84 -5.30 -3.11 -1.58
CA GLN A 84 -5.40 -2.41 -0.28
C GLN A 84 -4.34 -1.31 -0.13
N ILE A 85 -3.10 -1.57 -0.55
CA ILE A 85 -2.02 -0.58 -0.54
C ILE A 85 -2.41 0.62 -1.41
N LEU A 86 -2.86 0.36 -2.65
CA LEU A 86 -3.29 1.41 -3.57
C LEU A 86 -4.43 2.25 -2.99
N ALA A 87 -5.46 1.61 -2.44
CA ALA A 87 -6.56 2.32 -1.78
C ALA A 87 -6.09 3.16 -0.59
N GLY A 88 -5.19 2.63 0.25
CA GLY A 88 -4.61 3.36 1.38
C GLY A 88 -3.79 4.59 0.93
N THR A 89 -3.03 4.47 -0.16
CA THR A 89 -2.28 5.61 -0.72
C THR A 89 -3.18 6.69 -1.31
N GLU A 90 -4.32 6.33 -1.92
CA GLU A 90 -5.30 7.29 -2.41
C GLU A 90 -5.93 8.08 -1.25
N GLN A 91 -6.31 7.39 -0.18
CA GLN A 91 -6.89 8.03 0.99
C GLN A 91 -5.89 8.99 1.67
N ALA A 92 -4.65 8.56 1.86
CA ALA A 92 -3.60 9.41 2.42
C ALA A 92 -3.32 10.65 1.54
N ALA A 93 -3.32 10.49 0.21
CA ALA A 93 -3.14 11.60 -0.72
C ALA A 93 -4.33 12.58 -0.69
N ALA A 94 -5.55 12.07 -0.59
CA ALA A 94 -6.77 12.90 -0.48
C ALA A 94 -6.80 13.70 0.83
N ASP A 95 -6.38 13.08 1.95
CA ASP A 95 -6.28 13.73 3.25
C ASP A 95 -5.24 14.86 3.23
N GLU A 96 -4.08 14.65 2.60
CA GLU A 96 -3.04 15.67 2.50
C GLU A 96 -3.46 16.84 1.61
N VAL A 97 -4.11 16.58 0.46
CA VAL A 97 -4.66 17.65 -0.38
C VAL A 97 -5.69 18.47 0.40
N THR A 98 -6.58 17.80 1.14
CA THR A 98 -7.59 18.49 1.97
C THR A 98 -6.94 19.34 3.05
N ARG A 99 -5.90 18.81 3.72
CA ARG A 99 -5.13 19.54 4.73
C ARG A 99 -4.48 20.78 4.16
N VAL A 100 -3.83 20.66 3.01
CA VAL A 100 -3.18 21.78 2.31
C VAL A 100 -4.22 22.82 1.87
N SER A 101 -5.35 22.40 1.30
CA SER A 101 -6.44 23.31 0.94
C SER A 101 -6.98 24.08 2.14
N GLN A 102 -7.20 23.42 3.29
CA GLN A 102 -7.64 24.09 4.51
C GLN A 102 -6.60 25.06 5.08
N MET A 103 -5.30 24.77 4.92
CA MET A 103 -4.24 25.72 5.29
C MET A 103 -4.27 26.97 4.41
N PHE A 104 -4.44 26.81 3.10
CA PHE A 104 -4.57 27.96 2.19
C PHE A 104 -5.83 28.79 2.47
N GLU A 105 -6.98 28.16 2.68
CA GLU A 105 -8.23 28.88 3.03
C GLU A 105 -8.07 29.71 4.31
N ARG A 106 -7.43 29.14 5.34
CA ARG A 106 -7.13 29.88 6.58
C ARG A 106 -6.20 31.05 6.31
N GLN A 107 -5.14 30.87 5.53
CA GLN A 107 -4.17 31.92 5.27
C GLN A 107 -4.77 33.07 4.45
N VAL A 108 -5.59 32.77 3.44
CA VAL A 108 -6.36 33.78 2.69
C VAL A 108 -7.32 34.54 3.61
N SER A 109 -8.05 33.84 4.49
CA SER A 109 -8.96 34.52 5.43
C SER A 109 -8.23 35.42 6.44
N VAL A 110 -7.01 35.08 6.84
CA VAL A 110 -6.17 35.93 7.70
C VAL A 110 -5.68 37.16 6.93
N ASP A 111 -5.27 37.00 5.68
CA ASP A 111 -4.82 38.12 4.84
C ASP A 111 -5.98 39.08 4.49
N ASP A 112 -7.18 38.56 4.20
CA ASP A 112 -8.39 39.38 4.00
C ASP A 112 -8.78 40.15 5.28
N GLN A 113 -8.62 39.53 6.45
CA GLN A 113 -8.91 40.18 7.73
C GLN A 113 -7.86 41.23 8.11
N ALA A 114 -6.59 41.02 7.73
CA ALA A 114 -5.54 42.01 7.85
C ALA A 114 -5.76 43.21 6.90
N MET A 115 -6.22 42.95 5.67
CA MET A 115 -6.58 43.99 4.70
C MET A 115 -7.83 44.77 5.14
N ALA A 116 -8.83 44.11 5.72
CA ALA A 116 -10.02 44.76 6.28
C ALA A 116 -9.71 45.59 7.54
N SER A 117 -8.69 45.19 8.32
CA SER A 117 -8.25 45.92 9.53
C SER A 117 -7.24 47.04 9.23
N GLY A 118 -6.73 47.12 8.00
CA GLY A 118 -5.69 48.08 7.58
C GLY A 118 -6.18 49.47 7.15
N THR A 119 -7.48 49.77 7.20
CA THR A 119 -8.03 51.09 6.76
C THR A 119 -8.59 51.94 7.90
N ALA A 120 -7.98 51.88 9.09
CA ALA A 120 -8.17 52.92 10.11
C ALA A 120 -6.86 53.70 10.27
N ALA A 121 -6.71 54.76 9.47
CA ALA A 121 -5.72 55.79 9.74
C ALA A 121 -6.10 56.54 11.03
N PRO A 122 -5.19 56.71 12.01
CA PRO A 122 -5.33 57.77 12.98
C PRO A 122 -4.57 59.00 12.46
N ASP A 123 -5.30 59.96 11.91
CA ASP A 123 -4.79 61.32 11.75
C ASP A 123 -4.71 62.01 13.12
N GLY A 124 -3.48 62.40 13.48
CA GLY A 124 -3.15 63.63 14.21
C GLY A 124 -3.56 63.81 15.68
N ALA A 125 -2.56 63.80 16.59
CA ALA A 125 -2.13 65.02 17.32
C ALA A 125 -0.91 64.73 18.23
N ALA A 126 0.09 65.60 18.14
CA ALA A 126 1.37 65.53 18.85
C ALA A 126 1.30 66.11 20.27
N ALA A 127 2.10 65.56 21.22
CA ALA A 127 2.82 66.34 22.25
C ALA A 127 3.78 65.46 23.10
N GLY A 128 5.08 65.77 23.02
CA GLY A 128 5.99 65.88 24.18
C GLY A 128 6.55 64.62 24.85
N ALA A 129 7.80 64.27 24.54
CA ALA A 129 8.96 64.34 25.46
C ALA A 129 10.12 63.46 24.95
N SER A 130 11.28 64.06 24.74
CA SER A 130 12.55 63.41 24.38
C SER A 130 13.32 62.94 25.64
N PRO A 131 14.57 62.43 25.54
CA PRO A 131 14.90 61.01 25.67
C PRO A 131 15.81 60.71 26.89
N ALA A 132 15.94 59.44 27.28
CA ALA A 132 17.01 59.00 28.17
C ALA A 132 17.90 57.96 27.48
N THR A 133 19.09 58.42 27.10
CA THR A 133 20.26 57.67 26.67
C THR A 133 20.83 56.85 27.83
N VAL A 134 21.03 55.54 27.66
CA VAL A 134 22.24 54.82 28.12
C VAL A 134 22.56 53.71 27.10
N ALA A 135 23.84 53.62 26.74
CA ALA A 135 24.45 52.86 25.66
C ALA A 135 24.78 51.38 26.06
N PRO A 136 25.40 50.58 25.17
CA PRO A 136 25.21 49.13 25.05
C PRO A 136 26.14 48.27 25.90
N ALA A 137 25.78 46.99 26.07
CA ALA A 137 26.72 45.93 26.43
C ALA A 137 26.66 44.82 25.37
N THR A 138 27.75 44.72 24.62
CA THR A 138 28.13 43.61 23.75
C THR A 138 28.48 42.37 24.57
N THR A 139 27.95 41.21 24.18
CA THR A 139 28.75 39.99 24.07
C THR A 139 28.13 39.07 23.04
N ALA A 140 28.86 38.87 21.94
CA ALA A 140 28.77 37.66 21.16
C ALA A 140 29.29 36.50 22.04
N ASP A 141 28.60 35.36 22.01
CA ASP A 141 29.27 34.09 22.26
C ASP A 141 28.67 33.02 21.34
N ASP A 142 29.59 32.30 20.72
CA ASP A 142 29.43 31.40 19.57
C ASP A 142 28.60 30.15 19.93
N PRO A 143 27.87 29.55 18.98
CA PRO A 143 27.28 28.23 19.15
C PRO A 143 28.38 27.16 19.02
N ASN A 144 28.21 26.03 19.71
CA ASN A 144 28.95 24.78 19.53
C ASN A 144 30.19 24.56 20.44
N ALA A 145 29.95 24.17 21.69
CA ALA A 145 30.95 23.47 22.51
C ALA A 145 30.30 22.34 23.35
N ARG A 146 30.67 21.09 23.01
CA ARG A 146 30.44 19.80 23.70
C ARG A 146 29.08 19.13 23.44
N ALA A 147 28.92 18.01 22.73
CA ALA A 147 29.82 16.91 22.38
C ALA A 147 30.65 16.35 23.56
N GLY A 148 30.12 15.28 24.18
CA GLY A 148 30.92 14.27 24.87
C GLY A 148 31.14 14.48 26.36
N LEU A 149 30.18 13.99 27.17
CA LEU A 149 30.35 12.99 28.25
C LEU A 149 29.06 12.92 29.09
#